data_AF-A0A2V5XH15-F1
#
_entry.id   AF-A0A2V5XH15-F1
#
_cell.length_a   1.000
_cell.length_b   1.000
_cell.length_c   1.000
_cell.angle_alpha   90.00
_cell.angle_beta   90.00
_cell.angle_gamma   90.00
#
_symmetry.space_group_name_H-M   'P 1'
#
loop_
_entity.id
_entity.type
_entity.pdbx_description
1 polymer ?
#
loop_
_entity_poly.entity_id
_entity_poly.type
_entity_poly.pdbx_seq_one_letter_code
_entity_poly.pdbx_strand_id
1 'polypeptide(L)'
;MKSIDGLLAAWEQTVARAKDSPAIFNTRGEVVRRFPDIEACARDFETKIEGFAEGSVVAIQIGNHEDWPSILIACLRKRLVVLPLEQSISHQQRSEVLSICRASALVNCDEIAPHIHKIDNNTSPKWDGEAPALLKLTSGTTAAPRAEQPTAGGLQSDLRDNGNQRCRS
;
A
#
# COMPACT_ATOMS: atom_id res chain seq x y z
N MET A 1 8.20 16.56 -0.75
CA MET A 1 9.59 16.39 -1.22
C MET A 1 10.61 15.67 -0.32
N LYS A 2 10.30 15.12 0.88
CA LYS A 2 11.34 14.38 1.66
C LYS A 2 11.00 12.98 2.13
N SER A 3 9.74 12.55 2.05
CA SER A 3 9.32 11.42 2.89
C SER A 3 8.92 10.14 2.15
N ILE A 4 8.42 10.20 0.92
CA ILE A 4 8.28 9.00 0.07
C ILE A 4 9.66 8.52 -0.34
N ASP A 5 10.48 9.43 -0.85
CA ASP A 5 11.88 9.16 -1.20
C ASP A 5 12.68 8.64 0.01
N GLY A 6 12.40 9.19 1.20
CA GLY A 6 13.02 8.71 2.44
C GLY A 6 12.61 7.29 2.84
N LEU A 7 11.36 6.89 2.57
CA LEU A 7 10.87 5.53 2.83
C LEU A 7 11.48 4.53 1.83
N LEU A 8 11.50 4.88 0.54
CA LEU A 8 12.10 4.04 -0.50
C LEU A 8 13.62 3.89 -0.30
N ALA A 9 14.33 4.96 0.03
CA ALA A 9 15.75 4.90 0.34
C ALA A 9 16.04 4.02 1.58
N ALA A 10 15.20 4.09 2.62
CA ALA A 10 15.33 3.23 3.79
C ALA A 10 15.07 1.76 3.43
N TRP A 11 14.09 1.49 2.56
CA TRP A 11 13.83 0.14 2.05
C TRP A 11 15.03 -0.41 1.28
N GLU A 12 15.58 0.35 0.33
CA GLU A 12 16.75 -0.05 -0.47
C GLU A 12 17.95 -0.38 0.41
N GLN A 13 18.23 0.45 1.41
CA GLN A 13 19.29 0.18 2.38
C GLN A 13 19.03 -1.08 3.20
N THR A 14 17.77 -1.34 3.56
CA THR A 14 17.38 -2.54 4.33
C THR A 14 17.61 -3.79 3.50
N VAL A 15 17.11 -3.83 2.26
CA VAL A 15 17.29 -4.97 1.35
C VAL A 15 18.77 -5.24 1.08
N ALA A 16 19.57 -4.19 0.83
CA ALA A 16 21.01 -4.33 0.59
C ALA A 16 21.77 -4.95 1.78
N ARG A 17 21.32 -4.69 3.01
CA ARG A 17 21.95 -5.22 4.23
C ARG A 17 21.39 -6.58 4.65
N ALA A 18 20.12 -6.82 4.40
CA ALA A 18 19.39 -7.96 4.95
C ALA A 18 19.79 -9.30 4.32
N LYS A 19 20.39 -9.33 3.11
CA LYS A 19 20.66 -10.58 2.37
C LYS A 19 19.40 -11.48 2.40
N ASP A 20 19.53 -12.76 2.74
CA ASP A 20 18.41 -13.71 2.84
C ASP A 20 17.66 -13.65 4.19
N SER A 21 17.73 -12.55 4.94
CA SER A 21 17.06 -12.49 6.25
C SER A 21 15.53 -12.56 6.11
N PRO A 22 14.83 -13.26 7.02
CA PRO A 22 13.38 -13.24 7.10
C PRO A 22 12.81 -11.83 7.29
N ALA A 23 11.68 -11.55 6.64
CA ALA A 23 10.96 -10.27 6.78
C ALA A 23 9.54 -10.46 7.33
N ILE A 24 8.84 -11.50 6.89
CA ILE A 24 7.47 -11.80 7.31
C ILE A 24 7.41 -13.22 7.84
N PHE A 25 6.81 -13.37 9.01
CA PHE A 25 6.51 -14.65 9.64
C PHE A 25 5.00 -14.85 9.70
N ASN A 26 4.54 -16.08 9.53
CA ASN A 26 3.13 -16.40 9.79
C ASN A 26 2.86 -16.54 11.29
N THR A 27 1.62 -16.83 11.65
CA THR A 27 1.18 -17.02 13.04
C THR A 27 1.82 -18.22 13.75
N ARG A 28 2.45 -19.13 13.00
CA ARG A 28 3.23 -20.26 13.52
C ARG A 28 4.73 -19.95 13.67
N GLY A 29 5.15 -18.73 13.31
CA GLY A 29 6.56 -18.32 13.34
C GLY A 29 7.37 -18.83 12.15
N GLU A 30 6.73 -19.37 11.12
CA GLU A 30 7.41 -19.82 9.90
C GLU A 30 7.66 -18.63 8.97
N VAL A 31 8.80 -18.62 8.27
CA VAL A 31 9.15 -17.56 7.32
C VAL A 31 8.26 -17.67 6.07
N VAL A 32 7.51 -16.61 5.76
CA VAL A 32 6.64 -16.53 4.58
C VAL A 32 7.26 -15.71 3.46
N ARG A 33 8.02 -14.66 3.82
CA ARG A 33 8.79 -13.83 2.90
C ARG A 33 10.11 -13.41 3.53
N ARG A 34 11.18 -13.41 2.75
CA ARG A 34 12.46 -12.75 3.04
C ARG A 34 12.47 -11.37 2.38
N PHE A 35 13.41 -10.51 2.78
CA PHE A 35 13.55 -9.17 2.17
C PHE A 35 13.77 -9.21 0.64
N PRO A 36 14.61 -10.12 0.08
CA PRO A 36 14.77 -10.21 -1.37
C PRO A 36 13.51 -10.68 -2.09
N ASP A 37 12.70 -11.55 -1.46
CA ASP A 37 11.43 -12.03 -2.04
C ASP A 37 10.44 -10.87 -2.20
N ILE A 38 10.36 -9.99 -1.19
CA ILE A 38 9.51 -8.80 -1.24
C ILE A 38 9.99 -7.84 -2.34
N GLU A 39 11.30 -7.61 -2.45
CA GLU A 39 11.85 -6.74 -3.49
C GLU A 39 11.60 -7.30 -4.90
N ALA A 40 11.83 -8.59 -5.12
CA ALA A 40 11.57 -9.25 -6.40
C ALA A 40 10.08 -9.14 -6.77
N CYS A 41 9.19 -9.46 -5.82
CA CYS A 41 7.75 -9.35 -6.01
C CYS A 41 7.30 -7.90 -6.28
N ALA A 42 7.91 -6.90 -5.62
CA ALA A 42 7.63 -5.50 -5.87
C ALA A 42 7.96 -5.10 -7.32
N ARG A 43 9.09 -5.57 -7.87
CA ARG A 43 9.47 -5.33 -9.28
C ARG A 43 8.48 -5.95 -10.26
N ASP A 44 8.01 -7.16 -9.97
CA ASP A 44 6.97 -7.81 -10.78
C ASP A 44 5.67 -7.00 -10.75
N PHE A 45 5.27 -6.50 -9.57
CA PHE A 45 4.09 -5.63 -9.45
C PHE A 45 4.26 -4.28 -10.15
N GLU A 46 5.45 -3.67 -10.13
CA GLU A 46 5.73 -2.42 -10.87
C GLU A 46 5.40 -2.55 -12.36
N THR A 47 5.70 -3.70 -12.95
CA THR A 47 5.38 -4.00 -14.36
C THR A 47 3.87 -4.09 -14.58
N LYS A 48 3.14 -4.72 -13.66
CA LYS A 48 1.68 -4.87 -13.76
C LYS A 48 0.92 -3.55 -13.61
N ILE A 49 1.50 -2.57 -12.91
CA ILE A 49 0.89 -1.25 -12.65
C ILE A 49 1.47 -0.13 -13.52
N GLU A 50 2.35 -0.45 -14.47
CA GLU A 50 3.05 0.56 -15.30
C GLU A 50 2.10 1.44 -16.12
N GLY A 51 0.92 0.94 -16.47
CA GLY A 51 -0.07 1.68 -17.25
C GLY A 51 -0.84 2.76 -16.50
N PHE A 52 -0.63 2.93 -15.18
CA PHE A 52 -1.32 3.97 -14.40
C PHE A 52 -0.47 5.25 -14.33
N ALA A 53 -1.13 6.39 -14.43
CA ALA A 53 -0.47 7.69 -14.32
C ALA A 53 -0.05 7.99 -12.87
N GLU A 54 1.00 8.80 -12.68
CA GLU A 54 1.37 9.29 -11.35
C GLU A 54 0.17 9.96 -10.66
N GLY A 55 0.01 9.69 -9.36
CA GLY A 55 -1.12 10.18 -8.58
C GLY A 55 -2.44 9.42 -8.80
N SER A 56 -2.49 8.41 -9.66
CA SER A 56 -3.65 7.49 -9.72
C SER A 56 -3.81 6.72 -8.41
N VAL A 57 -5.06 6.50 -8.02
CA VAL A 57 -5.40 5.77 -6.79
C VAL A 57 -5.52 4.28 -7.08
N VAL A 58 -4.73 3.48 -6.35
CA VAL A 58 -4.79 2.02 -6.36
C VAL A 58 -5.35 1.57 -5.02
N ALA A 59 -6.58 1.05 -5.05
CA ALA A 59 -7.17 0.43 -3.87
C ALA A 59 -6.60 -0.98 -3.70
N ILE A 60 -6.29 -1.37 -2.47
CA ILE A 60 -5.75 -2.70 -2.17
C ILE A 60 -6.60 -3.34 -1.06
N GLN A 61 -7.19 -4.49 -1.36
CA GLN A 61 -8.13 -5.23 -0.51
C GLN A 61 -7.72 -6.71 -0.44
N ILE A 62 -6.56 -6.98 0.18
CA ILE A 62 -6.02 -8.34 0.31
C ILE A 62 -5.79 -8.75 1.77
N GLY A 63 -6.32 -7.98 2.73
CA GLY A 63 -6.10 -8.22 4.16
C GLY A 63 -4.62 -8.21 4.52
N ASN A 64 -4.21 -9.12 5.41
CA ASN A 64 -2.81 -9.25 5.86
C ASN A 64 -1.96 -10.16 4.96
N HIS A 65 -2.31 -10.29 3.68
CA HIS A 65 -1.56 -11.10 2.72
C HIS A 65 -0.09 -10.67 2.65
N GLU A 66 0.83 -11.63 2.54
CA GLU A 66 2.27 -11.38 2.65
C GLU A 66 2.86 -10.53 1.52
N ASP A 67 2.14 -10.39 0.40
CA ASP A 67 2.52 -9.53 -0.73
C ASP A 67 2.11 -8.05 -0.54
N TRP A 68 1.42 -7.70 0.56
CA TRP A 68 1.07 -6.32 0.85
C TRP A 68 2.26 -5.35 0.79
N PRO A 69 3.44 -5.66 1.38
CA PRO A 69 4.60 -4.77 1.30
C PRO A 69 5.11 -4.63 -0.14
N SER A 70 5.11 -5.72 -0.92
CA SER A 70 5.55 -5.71 -2.32
C SER A 70 4.71 -4.75 -3.16
N ILE A 71 3.38 -4.82 -3.01
CA ILE A 71 2.44 -3.95 -3.74
C ILE A 71 2.59 -2.49 -3.29
N LEU A 72 2.74 -2.25 -1.98
CA LEU A 72 2.97 -0.91 -1.45
C LEU A 72 4.24 -0.29 -2.03
N ILE A 73 5.38 -1.00 -2.00
CA ILE A 73 6.66 -0.51 -2.53
C ILE A 73 6.54 -0.20 -4.03
N ALA A 74 5.89 -1.09 -4.80
CA ALA A 74 5.66 -0.89 -6.22
C ALA A 74 4.86 0.39 -6.50
N CYS A 75 3.75 0.59 -5.79
CA CYS A 75 2.93 1.79 -5.89
C CYS A 75 3.71 3.06 -5.54
N LEU A 76 4.51 3.04 -4.46
CA LEU A 76 5.33 4.19 -4.05
C LEU A 76 6.36 4.56 -5.12
N ARG A 77 7.05 3.58 -5.72
CA ARG A 77 8.01 3.82 -6.81
C ARG A 77 7.37 4.42 -8.06
N LYS A 78 6.14 4.02 -8.36
CA LYS A 78 5.33 4.56 -9.45
C LYS A 78 4.54 5.82 -9.06
N ARG A 79 4.75 6.36 -7.86
CA ARG A 79 4.06 7.53 -7.30
C ARG A 79 2.54 7.42 -7.38
N LEU A 80 2.04 6.20 -7.20
CA LEU A 80 0.62 5.91 -7.10
C LEU A 80 0.16 6.12 -5.66
N VAL A 81 -1.09 6.53 -5.52
CA VAL A 81 -1.71 6.73 -4.21
C VAL A 81 -2.34 5.43 -3.77
N VAL A 82 -1.88 4.87 -2.65
CA VAL A 82 -2.43 3.63 -2.12
C VAL A 82 -3.67 3.90 -1.27
N LEU A 83 -4.74 3.14 -1.48
CA LEU A 83 -5.95 3.15 -0.66
C LEU A 83 -6.17 1.77 -0.04
N PRO A 84 -5.76 1.55 1.23
CA PRO A 84 -6.04 0.30 1.92
C PRO A 84 -7.53 0.16 2.19
N LEU A 85 -8.08 -1.01 1.84
CA LEU A 85 -9.46 -1.36 2.12
C LEU A 85 -9.50 -2.57 3.05
N GLU A 86 -10.37 -2.50 4.05
CA GLU A 86 -10.70 -3.62 4.91
C GLU A 86 -11.33 -4.76 4.09
N GLN A 87 -10.95 -6.00 4.39
CA GLN A 87 -11.45 -7.16 3.64
C GLN A 87 -12.94 -7.45 3.92
N SER A 88 -13.43 -7.01 5.07
CA SER A 88 -14.80 -7.26 5.56
C SER A 88 -15.85 -6.29 5.05
N ILE A 89 -15.48 -5.20 4.36
CA ILE A 89 -16.48 -4.23 3.86
C ILE A 89 -17.33 -4.87 2.76
N SER A 90 -18.60 -4.49 2.70
CA SER A 90 -19.52 -5.01 1.70
C SER A 90 -19.12 -4.57 0.29
N HIS A 91 -19.60 -5.29 -0.73
CA HIS A 91 -19.41 -4.89 -2.12
C HIS A 91 -19.93 -3.46 -2.39
N GLN A 92 -21.06 -3.10 -1.79
CA GLN A 92 -21.64 -1.77 -1.93
C GLN A 92 -20.73 -0.69 -1.32
N GLN A 93 -20.29 -0.87 -0.07
CA GLN A 93 -19.37 0.06 0.59
C GLN A 93 -18.06 0.21 -0.17
N ARG A 94 -17.54 -0.90 -0.70
CA ARG A 94 -16.35 -0.87 -1.56
C ARG A 94 -16.59 -0.03 -2.81
N SER A 95 -17.67 -0.27 -3.54
CA SER A 95 -18.00 0.50 -4.74
C SER A 95 -18.14 1.99 -4.46
N GLU A 96 -18.77 2.35 -3.34
CA GLU A 96 -18.91 3.75 -2.90
C GLU A 96 -17.54 4.38 -2.63
N VAL A 97 -16.68 3.70 -1.86
CA VAL A 97 -15.32 4.17 -1.55
C VAL A 97 -14.46 4.32 -2.81
N LEU A 98 -14.48 3.34 -3.72
CA LEU A 98 -13.73 3.39 -4.97
C LEU A 98 -14.17 4.58 -5.84
N SER A 99 -15.47 4.85 -5.88
CA SER A 99 -16.03 6.00 -6.58
C SER A 99 -15.61 7.33 -5.93
N ILE A 100 -15.77 7.47 -4.62
CA ILE A 100 -15.40 8.67 -3.85
C ILE A 100 -13.92 9.00 -4.03
N CYS A 101 -13.06 7.99 -3.93
CA CYS A 101 -11.61 8.15 -4.05
C CYS A 101 -11.12 8.18 -5.50
N ARG A 102 -12.03 8.02 -6.47
CA ARG A 102 -11.73 7.90 -7.91
C ARG A 102 -10.60 6.90 -8.19
N ALA A 103 -10.72 5.71 -7.62
CA ALA A 103 -9.77 4.63 -7.83
C ALA A 103 -9.63 4.29 -9.31
N SER A 104 -8.40 4.13 -9.77
CA SER A 104 -8.05 3.65 -11.12
C SER A 104 -7.87 2.13 -11.16
N ALA A 105 -7.66 1.51 -9.99
CA ALA A 105 -7.53 0.07 -9.86
C ALA A 105 -7.97 -0.44 -8.49
N LEU A 106 -8.37 -1.70 -8.45
CA LEU A 106 -8.56 -2.50 -7.25
C LEU A 106 -7.65 -3.72 -7.31
N VAL A 107 -6.81 -3.89 -6.30
CA VAL A 107 -6.07 -5.12 -6.05
C VAL A 107 -6.84 -5.95 -5.05
N ASN A 108 -7.26 -7.14 -5.43
CA ASN A 108 -7.86 -8.12 -4.53
C ASN A 108 -7.01 -9.39 -4.52
N CYS A 109 -7.34 -10.33 -3.65
CA CYS A 109 -6.70 -11.63 -3.59
C CYS A 109 -7.76 -12.69 -3.78
N ASP A 110 -7.51 -13.62 -4.68
CA ASP A 110 -8.19 -14.90 -4.72
C ASP A 110 -7.32 -15.96 -4.02
N GLU A 111 -7.57 -17.25 -4.26
CA GLU A 111 -6.83 -18.33 -3.59
C GLU A 111 -5.37 -18.48 -4.04
N ILE A 112 -4.94 -17.79 -5.11
CA ILE A 112 -3.65 -18.05 -5.75
C ILE A 112 -2.69 -16.85 -5.59
N ALA A 113 -3.15 -15.63 -5.87
CA ALA A 113 -2.30 -14.45 -5.82
C ALA A 113 -3.11 -13.15 -5.81
N PRO A 114 -2.48 -12.00 -5.49
CA PRO A 114 -3.11 -10.71 -5.69
C PRO A 114 -3.27 -10.38 -7.19
N HIS A 115 -4.48 -9.96 -7.57
CA HIS A 115 -4.86 -9.61 -8.93
C HIS A 115 -5.25 -8.14 -9.04
N ILE A 116 -4.82 -7.48 -10.11
CA ILE A 116 -5.13 -6.07 -10.38
C ILE A 116 -6.32 -5.99 -11.34
N HIS A 117 -7.42 -5.44 -10.86
CA HIS A 117 -8.58 -5.07 -11.67
C HIS A 117 -8.49 -3.60 -12.01
N LYS A 118 -8.34 -3.28 -13.30
CA LYS A 118 -8.46 -1.91 -13.79
C LYS A 118 -9.91 -1.45 -13.62
N ILE A 119 -10.08 -0.22 -13.14
CA ILE A 119 -11.38 0.42 -13.03
C ILE A 119 -11.45 1.46 -14.14
N ASP A 120 -12.42 1.32 -15.04
CA ASP A 120 -12.69 2.30 -16.10
C ASP A 120 -13.30 3.56 -15.49
N ASN A 121 -12.44 4.37 -14.89
CA ASN A 121 -12.78 5.68 -14.37
C ASN A 121 -12.07 6.74 -15.22
N ASN A 122 -12.85 7.52 -15.97
CA ASN A 122 -12.35 8.57 -16.84
C ASN A 122 -11.82 9.81 -16.10
N THR A 123 -11.82 9.79 -14.76
CA THR A 123 -11.38 10.92 -13.94
C THR A 123 -10.42 10.48 -12.85
N SER A 124 -9.15 10.88 -12.97
CA SER A 124 -8.20 10.81 -11.85
C SER A 124 -8.48 11.92 -10.82
N PRO A 125 -8.15 11.72 -9.54
CA PRO A 125 -8.12 12.81 -8.58
C PRO A 125 -7.19 13.93 -9.07
N LYS A 126 -7.58 15.18 -8.82
CA LYS A 126 -6.67 16.32 -8.92
C LYS A 126 -6.15 16.60 -7.53
N TRP A 127 -4.84 16.54 -7.38
CA TRP A 127 -4.16 16.85 -6.12
C TRP A 127 -3.73 18.32 -6.13
N ASP A 128 -4.00 19.03 -5.05
CA ASP A 128 -3.48 20.40 -4.86
C ASP A 128 -2.01 20.31 -4.44
N GLY A 129 -1.14 19.98 -5.39
CA GLY A 129 0.30 19.75 -5.19
C GLY A 129 0.73 18.30 -5.42
N GLU A 130 1.71 17.84 -4.66
CA GLU A 130 2.24 16.47 -4.72
C GLU A 130 1.18 15.47 -4.21
N ALA A 131 0.90 14.42 -4.98
CA ALA A 131 -0.06 13.39 -4.58
C ALA A 131 0.38 12.71 -3.27
N PRO A 132 -0.55 12.39 -2.34
CA PRO A 132 -0.21 11.67 -1.13
C PRO A 132 0.19 10.22 -1.44
N ALA A 133 1.05 9.61 -0.62
CA ALA A 133 1.40 8.20 -0.76
C ALA A 133 0.24 7.24 -0.43
N LEU A 134 -0.59 7.65 0.53
CA LEU A 134 -1.61 6.80 1.15
C LEU A 134 -2.86 7.63 1.44
N LEU A 135 -4.03 7.04 1.22
CA LEU A 135 -5.31 7.52 1.71
C LEU A 135 -5.79 6.58 2.81
N LYS A 136 -6.07 7.10 4.00
CA LYS A 136 -6.67 6.34 5.09
C LYS A 136 -8.14 6.68 5.20
N LEU A 137 -9.01 5.67 5.21
CA LEU A 137 -10.42 5.89 5.49
C LEU A 137 -10.62 6.07 6.99
N THR A 138 -11.30 7.14 7.38
CA THR A 138 -11.80 7.31 8.75
C THR A 138 -13.30 7.04 8.77
N SER A 139 -13.73 6.30 9.79
CA SER A 139 -15.15 6.02 10.07
C SER A 139 -15.83 7.32 10.48
N GLY A 140 -16.26 8.10 9.49
CA GLY A 140 -17.18 9.20 9.73
C GLY A 140 -18.48 8.65 10.30
N THR A 141 -18.84 8.99 11.54
CA THR A 141 -20.16 8.72 12.12
C THR A 141 -21.30 9.46 11.41
N THR A 142 -21.02 10.15 10.30
CA THR A 142 -21.99 10.81 9.42
C THR A 142 -21.81 10.29 7.98
N ALA A 143 -22.53 9.21 7.68
CA ALA A 143 -23.05 8.73 6.37
C ALA A 143 -22.12 8.59 5.14
N ALA A 144 -20.89 9.10 5.09
CA ALA A 144 -19.95 8.87 3.97
C ALA A 144 -18.50 8.73 4.48
N PRO A 145 -17.74 7.75 3.98
CA PRO A 145 -16.34 7.57 4.36
C PRO A 145 -15.50 8.78 3.93
N ARG A 146 -14.68 9.30 4.85
CA ARG A 146 -13.73 10.38 4.55
C ARG A 146 -12.33 9.78 4.37
N ALA A 147 -11.65 10.18 3.32
CA ALA A 147 -10.25 9.84 3.11
C ALA A 147 -9.38 10.95 3.73
N GLU A 148 -8.56 10.59 4.71
CA GLU A 148 -7.53 11.44 5.27
C GLU A 148 -6.19 11.13 4.63
N GLN A 149 -5.36 12.17 4.45
CA GLN A 149 -4.05 12.10 3.84
C GLN A 149 -2.97 12.11 4.94
N PRO A 150 -2.50 10.94 5.42
CA PRO A 150 -1.32 10.92 6.26
C PRO A 150 -0.12 11.42 5.45
N THR A 151 0.55 12.45 5.95
CA THR A 151 1.83 12.89 5.37
C THR A 151 2.84 11.77 5.60
N ALA A 152 3.69 11.46 4.61
CA ALA A 152 4.66 10.36 4.75
C ALA A 152 5.60 10.53 5.97
N GLY A 153 5.81 11.77 6.46
CA GLY A 153 6.56 12.02 7.71
C GLY A 153 5.87 11.43 8.96
N GLY A 154 4.53 11.41 8.97
CA GLY A 154 3.73 10.73 10.00
C GLY A 154 3.81 9.21 9.90
N LEU A 155 3.88 8.65 8.68
CA LEU A 155 4.10 7.22 8.48
C LEU A 155 5.48 6.78 8.99
N GLN A 156 6.50 7.62 8.78
CA GLN A 156 7.87 7.35 9.20
C GLN A 156 8.06 7.48 10.72
N SER A 157 7.34 8.38 11.39
CA SER A 157 7.29 8.43 12.86
C SER A 157 6.60 7.20 13.44
N ASP A 158 5.46 6.79 12.87
CA ASP A 158 4.73 5.61 13.35
C ASP A 158 5.56 4.32 13.21
N LEU A 159 6.29 4.16 12.11
CA LEU A 159 7.21 3.02 11.91
C LEU A 159 8.39 3.02 12.90
N ARG A 160 8.89 4.21 13.29
CA ARG A 160 9.98 4.33 14.27
C ARG A 160 9.51 4.03 15.69
N ASP A 161 8.34 4.52 16.09
CA ASP A 161 7.80 4.32 17.43
C ASP A 161 7.39 2.85 17.67
N ASN A 162 6.84 2.19 16.66
CA ASN A 162 6.46 0.78 16.73
C ASN A 162 7.69 -0.16 16.75
N GLY A 163 8.77 0.21 16.05
CA GLY A 163 10.06 -0.49 16.13
C GLY A 163 10.71 -0.41 17.52
N ASN A 164 10.54 0.71 18.22
CA ASN A 164 11.12 0.92 19.55
C ASN A 164 10.35 0.19 20.67
N GLN A 165 9.05 -0.11 20.45
CA GLN A 165 8.26 -0.93 21.37
C GLN A 165 8.57 -2.43 21.25
N ARG A 166 8.98 -2.93 20.08
CA ARG A 166 9.34 -4.35 19.90
C ARG A 166 10.72 -4.75 20.40
N CYS A 167 11.62 -3.80 20.70
CA CYS A 167 12.94 -4.09 21.26
C CYS A 167 12.98 -4.06 22.81
N ARG A 168 11.82 -3.97 23.47
CA ARG A 168 11.68 -4.10 24.93
C ARG A 168 10.67 -5.19 25.29
N SER A 169 11.02 -6.43 24.98
CA SER A 169 10.39 -7.64 25.53
C SER A 169 11.45 -8.72 25.70
#